data_AF-A0A7H8IVV7-F1
#
_entry.id   AF-A0A7H8IVV7-F1
#
_cell.length_a   1.000
_cell.length_b   1.000
_cell.length_c   1.000
_cell.angle_alpha   90.00
_cell.angle_beta   90.00
_cell.angle_gamma   90.00
#
_symmetry.space_group_name_H-M   'P 1'
#
loop_
_entity.id
_entity.type
_entity.pdbx_description
1 polymer ?
#
loop_
_entity_poly.entity_id
_entity_poly.type
_entity_poly.pdbx_seq_one_letter_code
_entity_poly.pdbx_strand_id
1 'polypeptide(L)'
;MPVTTCVPGPELIGRIAELARLEWKPGATGAAVERFGWVPDGSRMSSFNTGTGHHVHPECFGGPGDTADTECLIPFCYYYEPDDFDAELQADGLTSNVDWLATYYDEEPSWVFHREAGRSVFDAQWRAAVEAFGERLGEPGTVVSHDTGGGRAWHYAAWRCGGNALVVGQTVDNGSYGTFEQALIWVGPHPVDEPMPSAEQFSVRLEC
;
A
#
# COMPACT_ATOMS: atom_id res chain seq x y z
N MET A 1 -9.74 -10.48 14.40
CA MET A 1 -9.25 -10.29 13.01
C MET A 1 -8.12 -9.29 13.11
N PRO A 2 -6.87 -9.75 12.96
CA PRO A 2 -5.70 -8.91 13.18
C PRO A 2 -5.55 -7.81 12.14
N VAL A 3 -4.93 -6.71 12.56
CA VAL A 3 -4.50 -5.63 11.68
C VAL A 3 -3.03 -5.32 12.02
N THR A 4 -2.18 -5.16 11.01
CA THR A 4 -0.81 -4.65 11.17
C THR A 4 -0.73 -3.29 10.49
N THR A 5 -0.32 -2.24 11.21
CA THR A 5 -0.42 -0.86 10.70
C THR A 5 0.87 -0.10 10.87
N CYS A 6 1.18 0.76 9.89
CA CYS A 6 2.22 1.78 9.96
C CYS A 6 1.78 2.95 9.09
N VAL A 7 0.95 3.87 9.60
CA VAL A 7 0.52 5.03 8.79
C VAL A 7 1.72 5.95 8.52
N PRO A 8 1.96 6.39 7.27
CA PRO A 8 3.08 7.27 6.96
C PRO A 8 3.02 8.58 7.74
N GLY A 9 4.13 8.94 8.38
CA GLY A 9 4.25 10.23 9.05
C GLY A 9 4.31 11.42 8.06
N PRO A 10 4.17 12.67 8.54
CA PRO A 10 4.09 13.86 7.69
C PRO A 10 5.28 14.04 6.74
N GLU A 11 6.49 13.64 7.17
CA GLU A 11 7.68 13.69 6.34
C GLU A 11 7.58 12.74 5.13
N LEU A 12 7.19 11.49 5.36
CA LEU A 12 7.03 10.52 4.28
C LEU A 12 5.87 10.92 3.36
N ILE A 13 4.74 11.38 3.90
CA ILE A 13 3.63 11.94 3.12
C ILE A 13 4.12 13.07 2.19
N GLY A 14 4.96 13.97 2.71
CA GLY A 14 5.58 15.04 1.93
C GLY A 14 6.43 14.53 0.78
N ARG A 15 7.29 13.53 1.04
CA ARG A 15 8.15 12.90 0.02
C ARG A 15 7.34 12.15 -1.04
N ILE A 16 6.30 11.42 -0.65
CA ILE A 16 5.40 10.73 -1.59
C ILE A 16 4.61 11.74 -2.44
N ALA A 17 4.14 12.84 -1.85
CA ALA A 17 3.50 13.92 -2.59
C ALA A 17 4.46 14.60 -3.59
N GLU A 18 5.74 14.70 -3.27
CA GLU A 18 6.77 15.16 -4.21
C GLU A 18 7.05 14.14 -5.31
N LEU A 19 7.18 12.85 -4.98
CA LEU A 19 7.30 11.73 -5.92
C LEU A 19 6.16 11.76 -6.95
N ALA A 20 4.92 11.90 -6.47
CA ALA A 20 3.73 11.95 -7.33
C ALA A 20 3.72 13.12 -8.30
N ARG A 21 4.51 14.18 -8.06
CA ARG A 21 4.62 15.35 -8.95
C ARG A 21 5.84 15.28 -9.89
N LEU A 22 6.71 14.29 -9.74
CA LEU A 22 7.82 14.08 -10.67
C LEU A 22 7.29 13.66 -12.04
N GLU A 23 8.08 13.86 -13.09
CA GLU A 23 7.75 13.29 -14.40
C GLU A 23 7.95 11.77 -14.34
N TRP A 24 6.87 10.99 -14.46
CA TRP A 24 6.97 9.53 -14.41
C TRP A 24 7.55 8.99 -15.72
N LYS A 25 8.77 8.46 -15.64
CA LYS A 25 9.52 7.82 -16.71
C LYS A 25 10.21 6.60 -16.11
N PRO A 26 10.60 5.59 -16.91
CA PRO A 26 11.43 4.50 -16.43
C PRO A 26 12.65 5.05 -15.66
N GLY A 27 12.79 4.69 -14.37
CA GLY A 27 13.79 5.21 -13.45
C GLY A 27 13.33 6.33 -12.51
N ALA A 28 12.07 6.77 -12.55
CA ALA A 28 11.49 7.76 -11.64
C ALA A 28 11.59 7.37 -10.16
N THR A 29 11.31 6.12 -9.80
CA THR A 29 11.48 5.64 -8.42
C THR A 29 12.95 5.62 -8.04
N GLY A 30 13.85 5.21 -8.93
CA GLY A 30 15.29 5.28 -8.70
C GLY A 30 15.81 6.72 -8.48
N ALA A 31 15.31 7.69 -9.24
CA ALA A 31 15.64 9.10 -9.05
C ALA A 31 15.09 9.65 -7.72
N ALA A 32 13.90 9.20 -7.31
CA ALA A 32 13.32 9.52 -6.02
C ALA A 32 14.13 8.92 -4.86
N VAL A 33 14.64 7.70 -5.02
CA VAL A 33 15.52 7.03 -4.05
C VAL A 33 16.77 7.86 -3.77
N GLU A 34 17.47 8.31 -4.82
CA GLU A 34 18.64 9.19 -4.67
C GLU A 34 18.27 10.51 -3.99
N ARG A 35 17.15 11.12 -4.39
CA ARG A 35 16.69 12.41 -3.86
C ARG A 35 16.27 12.35 -2.39
N PHE A 36 15.58 11.29 -1.99
CA PHE A 36 15.00 11.15 -0.65
C PHE A 36 15.89 10.35 0.31
N GLY A 37 17.01 9.82 -0.16
CA GLY A 37 17.94 9.01 0.63
C GLY A 37 17.35 7.65 1.02
N TRP A 38 16.43 7.12 0.21
CA TRP A 38 15.95 5.75 0.40
C TRP A 38 17.05 4.76 0.00
N VAL A 39 17.02 3.57 0.57
CA VAL A 39 18.06 2.56 0.34
C VAL A 39 17.44 1.25 -0.12
N PRO A 40 18.08 0.48 -1.01
CA PRO A 40 17.62 -0.88 -1.31
C PRO A 40 17.46 -1.67 -0.02
N ASP A 41 16.33 -2.36 0.16
CA ASP A 41 16.07 -3.13 1.38
C ASP A 41 16.82 -4.47 1.44
N GLY A 42 17.54 -4.81 0.36
CA GLY A 42 18.32 -6.05 0.26
C GLY A 42 17.47 -7.29 -0.03
N SER A 43 16.16 -7.12 -0.28
CA SER A 43 15.27 -8.20 -0.65
C SER A 43 15.51 -8.69 -2.09
N ARG A 44 14.79 -9.74 -2.49
CA ARG A 44 14.78 -10.23 -3.87
C ARG A 44 13.82 -9.44 -4.77
N MET A 45 13.18 -8.40 -4.25
CA MET A 45 12.37 -7.46 -5.03
C MET A 45 13.12 -6.15 -5.19
N SER A 46 12.75 -5.35 -6.19
CA SER A 46 13.31 -4.01 -6.41
C SER A 46 12.78 -2.98 -5.41
N SER A 47 12.68 -3.31 -4.12
CA SER A 47 12.11 -2.43 -3.09
C SER A 47 13.14 -1.59 -2.35
N PHE A 48 12.68 -0.44 -1.86
CA PHE A 48 13.50 0.54 -1.16
C PHE A 48 12.93 0.86 0.22
N ASN A 49 13.75 0.77 1.26
CA ASN A 49 13.40 1.19 2.61
C ASN A 49 13.45 2.73 2.71
N THR A 50 12.39 3.32 3.25
CA THR A 50 12.25 4.78 3.38
C THR A 50 13.00 5.38 4.57
N GLY A 51 13.48 4.55 5.48
CA GLY A 51 14.01 4.92 6.79
C GLY A 51 12.93 5.22 7.83
N THR A 52 11.65 5.05 7.50
CA THR A 52 10.51 5.31 8.40
C THR A 52 9.67 4.07 8.68
N GLY A 53 10.18 2.89 8.30
CA GLY A 53 9.49 1.61 8.37
C GLY A 53 8.67 1.27 7.13
N HIS A 54 8.70 2.08 6.06
CA HIS A 54 7.96 1.78 4.82
C HIS A 54 8.88 1.24 3.74
N HIS A 55 8.31 0.40 2.87
CA HIS A 55 8.96 -0.06 1.66
C HIS A 55 8.25 0.54 0.45
N VAL A 56 9.05 1.00 -0.50
CA VAL A 56 8.60 1.50 -1.80
C VAL A 56 8.86 0.42 -2.82
N HIS A 57 7.80 -0.05 -3.48
CA HIS A 57 7.83 -1.09 -4.50
C HIS A 57 7.59 -0.46 -5.88
N PRO A 58 8.59 -0.33 -6.77
CA PRO A 58 8.41 0.22 -8.13
C PRO A 58 7.47 -0.61 -9.02
N GLU A 59 7.25 -1.87 -8.67
CA GLU A 59 6.29 -2.76 -9.31
C GLU A 59 6.03 -3.94 -8.36
N CYS A 60 4.83 -4.50 -8.40
CA CYS A 60 4.35 -5.52 -7.46
C CYS A 60 5.14 -6.83 -7.52
N PHE A 61 5.85 -7.08 -8.63
CA PHE A 61 6.70 -8.26 -8.82
C PHE A 61 8.03 -7.95 -9.53
N GLY A 62 8.46 -6.68 -9.53
CA GLY A 62 9.70 -6.27 -10.18
C GLY A 62 10.94 -6.88 -9.51
N GLY A 63 11.68 -7.72 -10.25
CA GLY A 63 12.92 -8.31 -9.77
C GLY A 63 14.09 -7.30 -9.76
N PRO A 64 15.21 -7.61 -9.09
CA PRO A 64 16.37 -6.70 -9.03
C PRO A 64 16.94 -6.45 -10.42
N GLY A 65 17.04 -5.17 -10.80
CA GLY A 65 17.48 -4.77 -12.14
C GLY A 65 16.37 -4.73 -13.18
N ASP A 66 15.12 -5.01 -12.82
CA ASP A 66 13.97 -4.59 -13.60
C ASP A 66 13.88 -3.07 -13.58
N THR A 67 13.66 -2.48 -14.74
CA THR A 67 13.66 -1.03 -14.95
C THR A 67 12.32 -0.53 -15.46
N ALA A 68 11.27 -1.36 -15.43
CA ALA A 68 9.96 -0.95 -15.92
C ALA A 68 9.50 0.34 -15.21
N ASP A 69 9.60 0.38 -13.87
CA ASP A 69 9.35 1.55 -13.01
C ASP A 69 8.14 2.35 -13.49
N THR A 70 7.08 1.60 -13.79
CA THR A 70 5.85 2.10 -14.40
C THR A 70 4.93 2.72 -13.37
N GLU A 71 5.15 2.42 -12.09
CA GLU A 71 4.38 2.89 -10.95
C GLU A 71 5.18 2.68 -9.64
N CYS A 72 4.53 2.86 -8.51
CA CYS A 72 5.11 2.69 -7.19
C CYS A 72 3.99 2.37 -6.21
N LEU A 73 4.21 1.39 -5.33
CA LEU A 73 3.30 1.02 -4.26
C LEU A 73 4.00 1.07 -2.91
N ILE A 74 3.26 1.53 -1.91
CA ILE A 74 3.73 1.73 -0.55
C ILE A 74 2.64 1.23 0.40
N PRO A 75 2.68 -0.06 0.79
CA PRO A 75 1.78 -0.60 1.79
C PRO A 75 1.97 0.09 3.14
N PHE A 76 0.87 0.27 3.87
CA PHE A 76 0.90 0.87 5.20
C PHE A 76 -0.04 0.21 6.20
N CYS A 77 -0.86 -0.75 5.76
CA CYS A 77 -1.77 -1.48 6.62
C CYS A 77 -2.09 -2.84 6.00
N TYR A 78 -2.11 -3.89 6.82
CA TYR A 78 -2.56 -5.23 6.45
C TYR A 78 -3.70 -5.67 7.34
N TYR A 79 -4.64 -6.42 6.78
CA TYR A 79 -5.79 -6.98 7.46
C TYR A 79 -5.98 -8.43 7.05
N TYR A 80 -6.33 -9.27 8.03
CA TYR A 80 -6.60 -10.67 7.80
C TYR A 80 -7.82 -11.13 8.60
N GLU A 81 -8.67 -11.91 7.96
CA GLU A 81 -9.76 -12.63 8.62
C GLU A 81 -9.33 -14.09 8.76
N PRO A 82 -9.06 -14.56 9.99
CA PRO A 82 -8.67 -15.95 10.19
C PRO A 82 -9.79 -16.88 9.74
N ASP A 83 -9.42 -17.99 9.11
CA ASP A 83 -10.36 -18.98 8.59
C ASP A 83 -10.02 -20.39 9.11
N ASP A 84 -10.72 -21.40 8.60
CA ASP A 84 -10.50 -22.79 9.01
C ASP A 84 -9.07 -23.28 8.70
N PHE A 85 -8.38 -22.66 7.73
CA PHE A 85 -7.01 -23.01 7.37
C PHE A 85 -6.01 -22.64 8.48
N ASP A 86 -6.20 -21.52 9.18
CA ASP A 86 -5.38 -21.20 10.37
C ASP A 86 -5.51 -22.27 11.46
N ALA A 87 -6.72 -22.78 11.68
CA ALA A 87 -6.97 -23.81 12.68
C ALA A 87 -6.31 -25.15 12.29
N GLU A 88 -6.34 -25.51 11.01
CA GLU A 88 -5.64 -26.67 10.46
C GLU A 88 -4.11 -26.54 10.62
N LEU A 89 -3.54 -25.39 10.23
CA LEU A 89 -2.11 -25.11 10.40
C LEU A 89 -1.68 -25.27 11.86
N GLN A 90 -2.43 -24.70 12.79
CA GLN A 90 -2.12 -24.79 14.22
C GLN A 90 -2.23 -26.22 14.76
N ALA A 91 -3.21 -27.00 14.30
CA ALA A 91 -3.37 -28.40 14.68
C ALA A 91 -2.17 -29.27 14.25
N ASP A 92 -1.57 -28.93 13.11
CA ASP A 92 -0.36 -29.56 12.58
C ASP A 92 0.95 -28.98 13.16
N GLY A 93 0.86 -28.01 14.08
CA GLY A 93 2.01 -27.36 14.70
C GLY A 93 2.76 -26.40 13.76
N LEU A 94 2.09 -25.92 12.72
CA LEU A 94 2.60 -24.94 11.75
C LEU A 94 2.22 -23.52 12.17
N THR A 95 2.98 -22.54 11.66
CA THR A 95 2.69 -21.11 11.86
C THR A 95 1.43 -20.73 11.10
N SER A 96 0.43 -20.19 11.80
CA SER A 96 -0.79 -19.65 11.20
C SER A 96 -0.53 -18.35 10.42
N ASN A 97 -1.44 -17.93 9.55
CA ASN A 97 -1.32 -16.65 8.86
C ASN A 97 -1.38 -15.48 9.85
N VAL A 98 -2.16 -15.62 10.93
CA VAL A 98 -2.18 -14.66 12.04
C VAL A 98 -0.82 -14.52 12.70
N ASP A 99 -0.13 -15.64 12.95
CA ASP A 99 1.17 -15.62 13.63
C ASP A 99 2.27 -15.14 12.69
N TRP A 100 2.21 -15.47 11.40
CA TRP A 100 3.09 -14.89 10.39
C TRP A 100 2.93 -13.37 10.33
N LEU A 101 1.69 -12.87 10.28
CA LEU A 101 1.39 -11.44 10.23
C LEU A 101 1.87 -10.70 11.50
N ALA A 102 1.87 -11.38 12.65
CA ALA A 102 2.35 -10.83 13.91
C ALA A 102 3.88 -10.64 13.95
N THR A 103 4.62 -11.43 13.17
CA THR A 103 6.09 -11.37 13.12
C THR A 103 6.64 -10.68 11.87
N TYR A 104 5.82 -10.46 10.85
CA TYR A 104 6.28 -9.99 9.53
C TYR A 104 7.06 -8.66 9.58
N TYR A 105 6.71 -7.76 10.52
CA TYR A 105 7.38 -6.48 10.73
C TYR A 105 7.92 -6.32 12.17
N ASP A 106 8.28 -7.40 12.86
CA ASP A 106 8.74 -7.31 14.26
C ASP A 106 10.06 -6.54 14.43
N GLU A 107 10.91 -6.52 13.41
CA GLU A 107 12.14 -5.74 13.35
C GLU A 107 11.91 -4.24 13.06
N GLU A 108 10.71 -3.85 12.64
CA GLU A 108 10.36 -2.49 12.24
C GLU A 108 9.44 -1.82 13.29
N PRO A 109 9.98 -1.01 14.23
CA PRO A 109 9.23 -0.52 15.40
C PRO A 109 8.07 0.43 15.06
N SER A 110 8.02 0.96 13.83
CA SER A 110 6.92 1.78 13.34
C SER A 110 5.67 0.94 13.01
N TRP A 111 5.82 -0.36 12.75
CA TRP A 111 4.70 -1.26 12.52
C TRP A 111 4.16 -1.80 13.83
N VAL A 112 2.84 -1.72 13.97
CA VAL A 112 2.14 -2.18 15.17
C VAL A 112 1.14 -3.26 14.78
N PHE A 113 1.32 -4.44 15.38
CA PHE A 113 0.37 -5.55 15.27
C PHE A 113 -0.75 -5.42 16.32
N HIS A 114 -1.99 -5.40 15.84
CA HIS A 114 -3.19 -5.37 16.66
C HIS A 114 -4.02 -6.63 16.46
N ARG A 115 -3.84 -7.62 17.33
CA ARG A 115 -4.48 -8.94 17.21
C ARG A 115 -6.02 -8.89 17.13
N GLU A 116 -6.64 -7.91 17.78
CA GLU A 116 -8.09 -7.82 17.98
C GLU A 116 -8.76 -6.60 17.31
N ALA A 117 -8.02 -5.80 16.52
CA ALA A 117 -8.47 -4.52 15.97
C ALA A 117 -9.66 -4.60 14.99
N GLY A 118 -9.75 -5.67 14.19
CA GLY A 118 -10.84 -5.89 13.24
C GLY A 118 -10.91 -4.90 12.08
N ARG A 119 -11.88 -5.12 11.18
CA ARG A 119 -12.06 -4.33 9.94
C ARG A 119 -12.20 -2.83 10.17
N SER A 120 -12.90 -2.43 11.23
CA SER A 120 -13.13 -1.00 11.52
C SER A 120 -11.83 -0.20 11.71
N VAL A 121 -10.77 -0.85 12.24
CA VAL A 121 -9.45 -0.25 12.39
C VAL A 121 -8.73 -0.18 11.05
N PHE A 122 -8.79 -1.24 10.23
CA PHE A 122 -8.26 -1.21 8.86
C PHE A 122 -8.83 -0.05 8.03
N ASP A 123 -10.16 0.13 8.06
CA ASP A 123 -10.81 1.25 7.37
C ASP A 123 -10.47 2.60 7.99
N ALA A 124 -10.20 2.64 9.31
CA ALA A 124 -9.75 3.85 9.98
C ALA A 124 -8.32 4.27 9.56
N GLN A 125 -7.42 3.31 9.32
CA GLN A 125 -6.08 3.62 8.81
C GLN A 125 -6.14 4.17 7.39
N TRP A 126 -7.00 3.62 6.53
CA TRP A 126 -7.26 4.21 5.20
C TRP A 126 -7.73 5.66 5.33
N ARG A 127 -8.74 5.94 6.19
CA ARG A 127 -9.21 7.32 6.42
C ARG A 127 -8.12 8.24 6.93
N ALA A 128 -7.28 7.79 7.86
CA ALA A 128 -6.18 8.57 8.40
C ALA A 128 -5.14 8.93 7.33
N ALA A 129 -4.79 7.99 6.45
CA ALA A 129 -3.90 8.27 5.32
C ALA A 129 -4.54 9.26 4.33
N VAL A 130 -5.84 9.13 4.04
CA VAL A 130 -6.57 10.07 3.17
C VAL A 130 -6.58 11.48 3.75
N GLU A 131 -6.84 11.63 5.06
CA GLU A 131 -6.80 12.91 5.76
C GLU A 131 -5.39 13.53 5.68
N ALA A 132 -4.34 12.75 5.96
CA ALA A 132 -2.96 13.22 5.92
C ALA A 132 -2.53 13.69 4.51
N PHE A 133 -2.91 12.96 3.45
CA PHE A 133 -2.68 13.43 2.08
C PHE A 133 -3.56 14.63 1.73
N GLY A 134 -4.78 14.69 2.26
CA GLY A 134 -5.70 15.82 2.12
C GLY A 134 -5.09 17.13 2.64
N GLU A 135 -4.46 17.10 3.81
CA GLU A 135 -3.73 18.25 4.38
C GLU A 135 -2.59 18.74 3.47
N ARG A 136 -1.95 17.82 2.72
CA ARG A 136 -0.77 18.11 1.88
C ARG A 136 -1.11 18.50 0.44
N LEU A 137 -2.14 17.87 -0.13
CA LEU A 137 -2.51 17.93 -1.55
C LEU A 137 -3.84 18.66 -1.80
N GLY A 138 -4.63 18.95 -0.76
CA GLY A 138 -6.02 19.38 -0.87
C GLY A 138 -6.98 18.20 -0.99
N GLU A 139 -8.26 18.48 -1.21
CA GLU A 139 -9.30 17.45 -1.35
C GLU A 139 -8.99 16.47 -2.49
N PRO A 140 -9.25 15.15 -2.31
CA PRO A 140 -9.16 14.19 -3.40
C PRO A 140 -10.13 14.53 -4.52
N GLY A 141 -9.69 14.34 -5.76
CA GLY A 141 -10.55 14.55 -6.95
C GLY A 141 -11.60 13.46 -7.11
N THR A 142 -11.43 12.33 -6.42
CA THR A 142 -12.36 11.19 -6.44
C THR A 142 -12.25 10.41 -5.14
N VAL A 143 -13.40 10.05 -4.57
CA VAL A 143 -13.53 9.09 -3.47
C VAL A 143 -14.62 8.10 -3.85
N VAL A 144 -14.26 6.83 -4.01
CA VAL A 144 -15.17 5.78 -4.49
C VAL A 144 -15.00 4.51 -3.67
N SER A 145 -15.98 3.61 -3.75
CA SER A 145 -15.96 2.34 -3.03
C SER A 145 -16.40 1.19 -3.94
N HIS A 146 -15.74 0.05 -3.81
CA HIS A 146 -16.03 -1.18 -4.54
C HIS A 146 -16.54 -2.23 -3.56
N ASP A 147 -17.76 -2.73 -3.75
CA ASP A 147 -18.34 -3.80 -2.92
C ASP A 147 -17.62 -5.12 -3.23
N THR A 148 -16.97 -5.70 -2.21
CA THR A 148 -16.23 -6.96 -2.33
C THR A 148 -17.07 -8.17 -1.90
N GLY A 149 -18.36 -7.95 -1.64
CA GLY A 149 -19.29 -8.94 -1.14
C GLY A 149 -19.24 -9.10 0.38
N GLY A 150 -20.27 -9.77 0.93
CA GLY A 150 -20.36 -10.02 2.37
C GLY A 150 -20.56 -8.77 3.23
N GLY A 151 -21.00 -7.65 2.63
CA GLY A 151 -21.15 -6.37 3.32
C GLY A 151 -19.83 -5.61 3.53
N ARG A 152 -18.77 -5.98 2.82
CA ARG A 152 -17.46 -5.34 2.83
C ARG A 152 -17.27 -4.51 1.57
N ALA A 153 -16.47 -3.46 1.66
CA ALA A 153 -16.12 -2.65 0.50
C ALA A 153 -14.68 -2.15 0.61
N TRP A 154 -13.99 -2.09 -0.53
CA TRP A 154 -12.73 -1.38 -0.64
C TRP A 154 -12.96 0.08 -0.98
N HIS A 155 -12.16 0.95 -0.36
CA HIS A 155 -12.24 2.38 -0.53
C HIS A 155 -11.01 2.94 -1.25
N TYR A 156 -11.24 3.92 -2.11
CA TYR A 156 -10.18 4.58 -2.89
C TYR A 156 -10.36 6.09 -2.82
N ALA A 157 -9.29 6.82 -2.54
CA ALA A 157 -9.21 8.26 -2.70
C ALA A 157 -8.06 8.59 -3.65
N ALA A 158 -8.31 9.44 -4.64
CA ALA A 158 -7.36 9.72 -5.70
C ALA A 158 -7.12 11.22 -5.90
N TRP A 159 -5.85 11.60 -6.07
CA TRP A 159 -5.40 12.94 -6.41
C TRP A 159 -4.71 12.93 -7.77
N ARG A 160 -4.99 13.97 -8.56
CA ARG A 160 -4.21 14.25 -9.76
C ARG A 160 -2.99 15.07 -9.38
N CYS A 161 -1.81 14.60 -9.77
CA CYS A 161 -0.53 15.23 -9.47
C CYS A 161 0.20 15.60 -10.77
N GLY A 162 -0.47 16.39 -11.63
CA GLY A 162 0.02 16.66 -12.99
C GLY A 162 -0.28 15.49 -13.92
N GLY A 163 0.74 14.95 -14.58
CA GLY A 163 0.63 13.77 -15.47
C GLY A 163 0.54 12.43 -14.75
N ASN A 164 0.41 12.45 -13.42
CA ASN A 164 0.36 11.28 -12.56
C ASN A 164 -0.88 11.32 -11.66
N ALA A 165 -1.15 10.19 -11.02
CA ALA A 165 -2.08 10.12 -9.91
C ALA A 165 -1.39 9.52 -8.67
N LEU A 166 -1.86 9.98 -7.51
CA LEU A 166 -1.64 9.34 -6.22
C LEU A 166 -2.98 8.78 -5.76
N VAL A 167 -2.99 7.51 -5.37
CA VAL A 167 -4.20 6.82 -4.91
C VAL A 167 -3.91 6.19 -3.55
N VAL A 168 -4.75 6.49 -2.56
CA VAL A 168 -4.79 5.74 -1.30
C VAL A 168 -5.94 4.76 -1.41
N GLY A 169 -5.62 3.47 -1.46
CA GLY A 169 -6.57 2.42 -1.79
C GLY A 169 -6.52 1.23 -0.84
N GLN A 170 -7.59 0.45 -0.86
CA GLN A 170 -7.65 -0.88 -0.26
C GLN A 170 -7.75 -1.94 -1.37
N THR A 171 -7.09 -3.07 -1.16
CA THR A 171 -7.01 -4.15 -2.15
C THR A 171 -6.57 -5.45 -1.46
N VAL A 172 -6.45 -6.53 -2.22
CA VAL A 172 -5.76 -7.76 -1.80
C VAL A 172 -4.24 -7.57 -1.95
N ASP A 173 -3.46 -8.32 -1.16
CA ASP A 173 -2.01 -8.48 -1.31
C ASP A 173 -1.67 -9.81 -2.00
N ASN A 174 -1.34 -9.73 -3.28
CA ASN A 174 -0.94 -10.82 -4.16
C ASN A 174 0.51 -11.25 -3.87
N GLY A 175 1.31 -10.42 -3.19
CA GLY A 175 2.60 -10.82 -2.66
C GLY A 175 2.49 -12.01 -1.69
N SER A 176 1.36 -12.08 -0.96
CA SER A 176 0.99 -13.21 -0.09
C SER A 176 0.02 -14.19 -0.75
N TYR A 177 0.03 -14.33 -2.09
CA TYR A 177 -0.92 -15.16 -2.85
C TYR A 177 -2.39 -14.79 -2.62
N GLY A 178 -2.64 -13.52 -2.29
CA GLY A 178 -3.97 -13.01 -2.02
C GLY A 178 -4.51 -13.32 -0.63
N THR A 179 -3.64 -13.70 0.31
CA THR A 179 -4.03 -14.08 1.67
C THR A 179 -4.50 -12.88 2.48
N PHE A 180 -3.86 -11.72 2.33
CA PHE A 180 -4.16 -10.52 3.11
C PHE A 180 -4.91 -9.47 2.30
N GLU A 181 -5.76 -8.69 2.96
CA GLU A 181 -6.12 -7.37 2.46
C GLU A 181 -5.06 -6.37 2.90
N GLN A 182 -4.83 -5.34 2.09
CA GLN A 182 -3.91 -4.26 2.42
C GLN A 182 -4.51 -2.89 2.08
N ALA A 183 -4.06 -1.88 2.82
CA ALA A 183 -4.20 -0.49 2.42
C ALA A 183 -2.82 0.01 2.00
N LEU A 184 -2.77 0.62 0.82
CA LEU A 184 -1.52 1.04 0.19
C LEU A 184 -1.68 2.41 -0.47
N ILE A 185 -0.54 3.03 -0.72
CA ILE A 185 -0.44 4.21 -1.58
C ILE A 185 0.11 3.75 -2.92
N TRP A 186 -0.61 4.02 -4.00
CA TRP A 186 -0.18 3.82 -5.36
C TRP A 186 0.17 5.17 -5.98
N VAL A 187 1.28 5.24 -6.70
CA VAL A 187 1.69 6.41 -7.48
C VAL A 187 2.10 5.96 -8.87
N GLY A 188 1.60 6.62 -9.89
CA GLY A 188 1.99 6.29 -11.26
C GLY A 188 1.38 7.22 -12.30
N PRO A 189 1.68 6.98 -13.59
CA PRO A 189 1.23 7.82 -14.68
C PRO A 189 -0.29 7.77 -14.81
N HIS A 190 -0.87 8.96 -14.98
CA HIS A 190 -2.28 9.17 -15.25
C HIS A 190 -2.47 10.48 -16.04
N PRO A 191 -2.62 10.39 -17.38
CA PRO A 191 -2.78 11.54 -18.26
C PRO A 191 -3.81 12.55 -17.74
N VAL A 192 -3.50 13.85 -17.89
CA VAL A 192 -4.32 14.96 -17.37
C VAL A 192 -5.77 14.91 -17.89
N ASP A 193 -5.93 14.49 -19.14
CA ASP A 193 -7.22 14.46 -19.84
C ASP A 193 -8.00 13.16 -19.63
N GLU A 194 -7.41 12.16 -18.96
CA GLU A 194 -8.08 10.91 -18.65
C GLU A 194 -8.92 11.05 -17.39
N PRO A 195 -10.19 10.61 -17.37
CA PRO A 195 -10.98 10.59 -16.13
C PRO A 195 -10.35 9.64 -15.11
N MET A 196 -10.54 9.95 -13.82
CA MET A 196 -10.12 9.03 -12.77
C MET A 196 -10.87 7.68 -12.91
N PRO A 197 -10.19 6.54 -12.67
CA PRO A 197 -10.81 5.23 -12.72
C PRO A 197 -12.06 5.11 -11.83
N SER A 198 -12.99 4.25 -12.22
CA SER A 198 -14.09 3.80 -11.36
C SER A 198 -13.57 2.92 -10.21
N ALA A 199 -14.42 2.64 -9.21
CA ALA A 199 -14.04 1.77 -8.10
C ALA A 199 -13.62 0.35 -8.56
N GLU A 200 -14.33 -0.21 -9.56
CA GLU A 200 -14.01 -1.51 -10.17
C GLU A 200 -12.70 -1.47 -10.96
N GLN A 201 -12.41 -0.36 -11.63
CA GLN A 201 -11.14 -0.21 -12.33
C GLN A 201 -9.97 -0.04 -11.34
N PHE A 202 -10.19 0.63 -10.21
CA PHE A 202 -9.20 0.70 -9.15
C PHE A 202 -8.94 -0.66 -8.49
N SER A 203 -9.97 -1.48 -8.24
CA SER A 203 -9.76 -2.80 -7.65
C SER A 203 -8.84 -3.65 -8.51
N VAL A 204 -9.05 -3.66 -9.83
CA VAL A 204 -8.17 -4.40 -10.76
C VAL A 204 -6.78 -3.76 -10.87
N ARG A 205 -6.68 -2.43 -10.86
CA ARG A 205 -5.39 -1.73 -11.05
C ARG A 205 -4.48 -1.83 -9.83
N LEU A 206 -5.03 -1.83 -8.62
CA LEU A 206 -4.28 -1.91 -7.37
C LEU A 206 -4.15 -3.35 -6.85
N GLU A 207 -4.59 -4.36 -7.61
CA GLU A 207 -4.33 -5.77 -7.30
C GLU A 207 -2.83 -6.08 -7.46
N CYS A 208 -2.11 -5.69 -6.42
CA CYS A 208 -0.80 -6.14 -6.01
C CYS A 208 -1.04 -6.91 -4.73
#